data_AF-A0A067ML79-F1
#
_entry.id   AF-A0A067ML79-F1
#
_cell.length_a   1.000
_cell.length_b   1.000
_cell.length_c   1.000
_cell.angle_alpha   90.00
_cell.angle_beta   90.00
_cell.angle_gamma   90.00
#
_symmetry.space_group_name_H-M   'P 1'
#
loop_
_entity.id
_entity.type
_entity.pdbx_description
1 polymer ?
#
loop_
_entity_poly.entity_id
_entity_poly.type
_entity_poly.pdbx_seq_one_letter_code
_entity_poly.pdbx_strand_id
1 'polypeptide(L)'
;MSSSEQSTQTSGGGNFDRSSTITIINQLPSASLERTYYDDIHGGWDKTPAPFIPPSKSDMFKLADHIGPAGSEGIVKYAGGGSERTISFACPTTADSWVNLDPPGSGSVGPFDKNGPLIATVYISK
;
A
#
# COMPACT_ATOMS: atom_id res chain seq x y z
N MET A 1 -11.37 -41.01 1.62
CA MET A 1 -11.96 -39.67 1.48
C MET A 1 -13.18 -39.59 2.38
N SER A 2 -13.18 -38.70 3.37
CA SER A 2 -14.40 -38.07 3.91
C SER A 2 -13.97 -36.85 4.72
N SER A 3 -14.60 -35.74 4.40
CA SER A 3 -14.41 -34.38 4.88
C SER A 3 -14.69 -34.20 6.36
N SER A 4 -14.06 -33.18 6.96
CA SER A 4 -14.74 -32.20 7.82
C SER A 4 -13.80 -31.01 8.02
N GLU A 5 -13.99 -29.99 7.18
CA GLU A 5 -13.69 -28.61 7.52
C GLU A 5 -14.63 -28.19 8.66
N GLN A 6 -14.14 -27.33 9.57
CA GLN A 6 -14.82 -26.14 10.08
C GLN A 6 -14.10 -25.70 11.36
N SER A 7 -13.13 -24.81 11.21
CA SER A 7 -12.58 -24.06 12.34
C SER A 7 -13.65 -23.07 12.81
N THR A 8 -13.99 -23.13 14.09
CA THR A 8 -14.98 -22.28 14.74
C THR A 8 -14.51 -20.83 14.78
N GLN A 9 -15.07 -20.01 13.89
CA GLN A 9 -14.98 -18.57 13.93
C GLN A 9 -15.71 -18.06 15.18
N THR A 10 -14.97 -17.46 16.11
CA THR A 10 -15.57 -16.73 17.23
C THR A 10 -15.93 -15.34 16.73
N SER A 11 -17.23 -15.13 16.50
CA SER A 11 -17.82 -13.83 16.23
C SER A 11 -17.78 -12.98 17.51
N GLY A 12 -16.93 -11.96 17.52
CA GLY A 12 -16.81 -11.03 18.63
C GLY A 12 -16.00 -9.78 18.28
N GLY A 13 -16.67 -8.76 17.74
CA GLY A 13 -16.14 -7.39 17.60
C GLY A 13 -16.41 -6.80 16.22
N GLY A 14 -16.86 -5.54 16.17
CA GLY A 14 -17.38 -4.87 14.97
C GLY A 14 -16.41 -4.86 13.78
N ASN A 15 -16.95 -4.60 12.58
CA ASN A 15 -16.17 -4.34 11.36
C ASN A 15 -15.04 -3.32 11.66
N PHE A 16 -13.82 -3.82 11.85
CA PHE A 16 -12.61 -3.00 11.87
C PHE A 16 -11.81 -3.36 10.61
N ASP A 17 -12.39 -3.18 9.42
CA ASP A 17 -11.66 -3.33 8.15
C ASP A 17 -10.73 -2.12 7.98
N ARG A 18 -9.67 -2.09 8.80
CA ARG A 18 -8.62 -1.08 8.73
C ARG A 18 -7.73 -1.40 7.54
N SER A 19 -8.09 -0.84 6.41
CA SER A 19 -7.42 -1.10 5.14
C SER A 19 -6.75 0.14 4.57
N SER A 20 -5.59 -0.09 3.96
CA SER A 20 -4.82 0.88 3.22
C SER A 20 -4.94 0.54 1.74
N THR A 21 -5.57 1.41 0.94
CA THR A 21 -5.58 1.30 -0.53
C THR A 21 -4.64 2.32 -1.11
N ILE A 22 -3.59 1.87 -1.77
CA ILE A 22 -2.53 2.72 -2.29
C ILE A 22 -2.64 2.74 -3.80
N THR A 23 -2.63 3.93 -4.39
CA THR A 23 -2.49 4.12 -5.85
C THR A 23 -1.15 4.78 -6.13
N ILE A 24 -0.32 4.13 -6.95
CA ILE A 24 0.94 4.71 -7.45
C ILE A 24 0.75 5.07 -8.90
N ILE A 25 1.13 6.28 -9.28
CA ILE A 25 1.13 6.75 -10.66
C ILE A 25 2.58 6.92 -11.10
N ASN A 26 2.99 6.17 -12.12
CA ASN A 26 4.30 6.34 -12.75
C ASN A 26 4.27 7.56 -13.67
N GLN A 27 4.94 8.64 -13.29
CA GLN A 27 5.05 9.86 -14.10
C GLN A 27 6.36 9.96 -14.89
N LEU A 28 7.20 8.92 -14.86
CA LEU A 28 8.38 8.86 -15.70
C LEU A 28 7.95 8.85 -17.18
N PRO A 29 8.49 9.73 -18.03
CA PRO A 29 8.06 9.86 -19.42
C PRO A 29 8.44 8.66 -20.29
N SER A 30 9.51 7.94 -19.90
CA SER A 30 10.10 6.88 -20.73
C SER A 30 10.56 5.65 -19.97
N ALA A 31 10.37 5.61 -18.64
CA ALA A 31 10.84 4.51 -17.81
C ALA A 31 9.69 3.88 -17.02
N SER A 32 9.69 2.55 -16.94
CA SER A 32 8.82 1.82 -16.03
C SER A 32 9.31 1.96 -14.58
N LEU A 33 8.40 1.82 -13.63
CA LEU A 33 8.76 1.50 -12.25
C LEU A 33 8.78 -0.02 -12.08
N GLU A 34 9.82 -0.53 -11.45
CA GLU A 34 9.99 -1.93 -11.09
C GLU A 34 9.96 -2.07 -9.57
N ARG A 35 9.09 -2.94 -9.06
CA ARG A 35 8.97 -3.18 -7.62
C ARG A 35 10.16 -4.02 -7.13
N THR A 36 11.01 -3.44 -6.30
CA THR A 36 12.21 -4.10 -5.78
C THR A 36 11.95 -4.82 -4.45
N TYR A 37 10.98 -4.35 -3.67
CA TYR A 37 10.64 -4.92 -2.36
C TYR A 37 9.20 -4.57 -1.97
N TYR A 38 8.57 -5.45 -1.19
CA TYR A 38 7.33 -5.15 -0.47
C TYR A 38 7.22 -6.07 0.74
N ASP A 39 6.53 -5.59 1.79
CA ASP A 39 6.30 -6.35 3.02
C ASP A 39 5.06 -5.84 3.76
N ASP A 40 4.41 -6.75 4.49
CA ASP A 40 3.30 -6.47 5.40
C ASP A 40 3.77 -6.60 6.86
N ILE A 41 3.92 -5.46 7.54
CA ILE A 41 4.33 -5.38 8.94
C ILE A 41 3.15 -5.78 9.84
N HIS A 42 1.95 -5.31 9.50
CA HIS A 42 0.68 -5.67 10.14
C HIS A 42 -0.43 -5.83 9.09
N GLY A 43 -1.31 -6.81 9.31
CA GLY A 43 -2.40 -7.16 8.37
C GLY A 43 -1.97 -8.21 7.34
N GLY A 44 -2.54 -8.13 6.13
CA GLY A 44 -2.20 -8.97 4.99
C GLY A 44 -2.65 -8.37 3.65
N TRP A 45 -1.96 -8.74 2.57
CA TRP A 45 -2.23 -8.20 1.24
C TRP A 45 -3.49 -8.81 0.61
N ASP A 46 -4.54 -8.01 0.46
CA ASP A 46 -5.71 -8.33 -0.37
C ASP A 46 -5.35 -8.28 -1.86
N LYS A 47 -4.50 -7.31 -2.22
CA LYS A 47 -3.93 -7.16 -3.55
C LYS A 47 -2.51 -6.66 -3.41
N THR A 48 -1.55 -7.45 -3.86
CA THR A 48 -0.12 -7.08 -3.81
C THR A 48 0.21 -5.98 -4.82
N PRO A 49 1.24 -5.16 -4.56
CA PRO A 49 1.69 -4.12 -5.50
C PRO A 49 2.18 -4.77 -6.81
N ALA A 50 1.91 -4.19 -7.98
CA ALA A 50 2.35 -4.76 -9.25
C ALA A 50 3.89 -4.80 -9.35
N PRO A 51 4.47 -5.85 -9.98
CA PRO A 51 5.92 -5.92 -10.18
C PRO A 51 6.44 -4.84 -11.13
N PHE A 52 5.60 -4.35 -12.05
CA PHE A 52 5.95 -3.33 -13.03
C PHE A 52 4.80 -2.33 -13.23
N ILE A 53 5.13 -1.05 -13.34
CA ILE A 53 4.19 0.02 -13.71
C ILE A 53 4.75 0.76 -14.93
N PRO A 54 4.14 0.61 -16.12
CA PRO A 54 4.63 1.28 -17.33
C PRO A 54 4.57 2.82 -17.23
N PRO A 55 5.31 3.55 -18.11
CA PRO A 55 5.25 5.01 -18.18
C PRO A 55 3.80 5.53 -18.26
N SER A 56 3.47 6.55 -17.47
CA SER A 56 2.14 7.19 -17.41
C SER A 56 0.98 6.24 -17.06
N LYS A 57 1.27 5.09 -16.45
CA LYS A 57 0.27 4.16 -15.91
C LYS A 57 0.25 4.21 -14.39
N SER A 58 -0.79 3.63 -13.82
CA SER A 58 -0.95 3.50 -12.38
C SER A 58 -1.13 2.04 -11.98
N ASP A 59 -0.78 1.75 -10.74
CA ASP A 59 -1.19 0.53 -10.05
C ASP A 59 -1.96 0.88 -8.79
N MET A 60 -2.82 -0.03 -8.35
CA MET A 60 -3.60 0.08 -7.12
C MET A 60 -3.47 -1.22 -6.35
N PHE A 61 -3.10 -1.15 -5.08
CA PHE A 61 -2.93 -2.31 -4.21
C PHE A 61 -3.54 -2.05 -2.83
N LYS A 62 -3.83 -3.14 -2.10
CA LYS A 62 -4.58 -3.08 -0.83
C LYS A 62 -3.96 -3.99 0.20
N LEU A 63 -3.69 -3.42 1.38
CA LEU A 63 -3.34 -4.12 2.60
C LEU A 63 -4.48 -3.94 3.60
N ALA A 64 -4.93 -5.02 4.23
CA ALA A 64 -6.04 -4.99 5.16
C ALA A 64 -5.73 -5.83 6.40
N ASP A 65 -6.23 -5.39 7.55
CA ASP A 65 -6.22 -6.21 8.75
C ASP A 65 -7.58 -6.88 8.93
N HIS A 66 -7.62 -8.20 8.67
CA HIS A 66 -8.85 -8.99 8.77
C HIS A 66 -9.05 -9.65 10.13
N ILE A 67 -8.04 -9.58 11.01
CA ILE A 67 -7.95 -10.46 12.20
C ILE A 67 -7.46 -9.71 13.45
N GLY A 68 -6.58 -8.72 13.28
CA GLY A 68 -5.81 -8.13 14.36
C GLY A 68 -6.36 -6.82 14.92
N PRO A 69 -5.94 -6.45 16.13
CA PRO A 69 -6.17 -5.12 16.69
C PRO A 69 -5.15 -4.09 16.18
N ALA A 70 -4.21 -4.46 15.31
CA ALA A 70 -3.09 -3.59 14.96
C ALA A 70 -3.44 -2.62 13.82
N GLY A 71 -4.34 -3.01 12.91
CA GLY A 71 -4.59 -2.30 11.66
C GLY A 71 -3.63 -2.75 10.56
N SER A 72 -3.63 -2.06 9.42
CA SER A 72 -2.76 -2.40 8.30
C SER A 72 -1.50 -1.53 8.29
N GLU A 73 -0.33 -2.13 8.13
CA GLU A 73 0.95 -1.41 8.00
C GLU A 73 1.84 -2.13 7.01
N GLY A 74 2.39 -1.40 6.05
CA GLY A 74 3.21 -1.99 5.01
C GLY A 74 4.25 -1.05 4.43
N ILE A 75 5.13 -1.65 3.65
CA ILE A 75 6.21 -0.97 2.93
C ILE A 75 6.30 -1.51 1.51
N VAL A 76 6.55 -0.63 0.54
CA VAL A 76 6.78 -0.99 -0.86
C VAL A 76 7.90 -0.14 -1.42
N LYS A 77 8.78 -0.74 -2.22
CA LYS A 77 9.86 -0.05 -2.93
C LYS A 77 9.75 -0.22 -4.43
N TYR A 78 9.95 0.87 -5.16
CA TYR A 78 10.00 0.90 -6.62
C TYR A 78 11.28 1.58 -7.11
N ALA A 79 11.97 0.97 -8.07
CA ALA A 79 13.09 1.54 -8.79
C ALA A 79 12.66 1.98 -10.20
N GLY A 80 13.16 3.13 -10.66
CA GLY A 80 12.91 3.64 -12.00
C GLY A 80 13.58 5.00 -12.21
N GLY A 81 13.94 5.30 -13.47
CA GLY A 81 14.60 6.57 -13.82
C GLY A 81 15.94 6.81 -13.11
N GLY A 82 16.65 5.73 -12.71
CA GLY A 82 17.92 5.81 -12.00
C GLY A 82 17.81 6.07 -10.49
N SER A 83 16.61 6.00 -9.91
CA SER A 83 16.38 6.18 -8.47
C SER A 83 15.46 5.10 -7.91
N GLU A 84 15.57 4.83 -6.60
CA GLU A 84 14.62 4.01 -5.85
C GLU A 84 13.77 4.90 -4.93
N ARG A 85 12.52 4.51 -4.72
CA ARG A 85 11.57 5.16 -3.82
C ARG A 85 10.96 4.13 -2.89
N THR A 86 10.97 4.44 -1.59
CA THR A 86 10.29 3.69 -0.54
C THR A 86 8.98 4.39 -0.20
N ILE A 87 7.92 3.60 -0.04
CA ILE A 87 6.59 4.03 0.38
C ILE A 87 6.25 3.21 1.61
N SER A 88 6.13 3.87 2.76
CA SER A 88 5.67 3.25 4.01
C SER A 88 4.32 3.83 4.36
N PHE A 89 3.39 3.03 4.86
CA PHE A 89 2.05 3.48 5.21
C PHE A 89 1.49 2.67 6.36
N ALA A 90 0.60 3.30 7.13
CA ALA A 90 -0.18 2.60 8.13
C ALA A 90 -1.59 3.16 8.28
N CYS A 91 -2.53 2.26 8.54
CA CYS A 91 -3.88 2.51 9.02
C CYS A 91 -4.08 1.77 10.35
N PRO A 92 -3.48 2.28 11.44
CA PRO A 92 -3.59 1.64 12.75
C PRO A 92 -5.00 1.80 13.34
N THR A 93 -5.35 0.96 14.30
CA THR A 93 -6.65 1.04 15.01
C THR A 93 -6.71 2.21 16.01
N THR A 94 -5.59 2.51 16.67
CA THR A 94 -5.49 3.41 17.83
C THR A 94 -4.81 4.76 17.56
N ALA A 95 -4.31 4.97 16.35
CA ALA A 95 -3.59 6.18 15.97
C ALA A 95 -4.09 6.73 14.63
N ASP A 96 -3.63 7.93 14.27
CA ASP A 96 -3.89 8.49 12.96
C ASP A 96 -3.13 7.72 11.87
N SER A 97 -3.81 7.57 10.74
CA SER A 97 -3.24 6.92 9.58
C SER A 97 -2.22 7.82 8.89
N TRP A 98 -1.17 7.23 8.33
CA TRP A 98 -0.06 7.98 7.73
C TRP A 98 0.52 7.29 6.48
N VAL A 99 1.22 8.09 5.67
CA VAL A 99 2.05 7.64 4.54
C VAL A 99 3.35 8.44 4.55
N ASN A 100 4.48 7.76 4.34
CA ASN A 100 5.81 8.34 4.18
C ASN A 100 6.40 7.93 2.84
N LEU A 101 7.10 8.87 2.19
CA LEU A 101 7.86 8.66 0.95
C LEU A 101 9.33 8.97 1.22
N ASP A 102 10.24 8.07 0.83
CA ASP A 102 11.68 8.24 1.02
C ASP A 102 12.48 7.86 -0.27
N PRO A 103 13.36 8.73 -0.81
CA PRO A 103 13.53 10.14 -0.46
C PRO A 103 12.20 10.91 -0.54
N PRO A 104 11.99 11.94 0.29
CA PRO A 104 10.76 12.72 0.26
C PRO A 104 10.50 13.20 -1.16
N GLY A 105 9.48 12.61 -1.79
CA GLY A 105 8.75 13.26 -2.87
C GLY A 105 7.78 14.25 -2.24
N SER A 106 7.13 15.06 -3.06
CA SER A 106 5.97 15.86 -2.65
C SER A 106 4.80 14.94 -2.24
N GLY A 107 4.90 14.29 -1.09
CA GLY A 107 3.86 13.50 -0.46
C GLY A 107 2.79 14.42 0.10
N SER A 108 2.05 15.08 -0.78
CA SER A 108 0.84 15.79 -0.40
C SER A 108 -0.33 14.80 -0.50
N VAL A 109 -1.14 14.75 0.56
CA VAL A 109 -2.55 14.36 0.45
C VAL A 109 -3.24 15.50 -0.33
N GLY A 110 -3.07 15.54 -1.66
CA GLY A 110 -3.52 16.67 -2.50
C GLY A 110 -2.69 16.89 -3.77
N PRO A 111 -3.18 17.71 -4.72
CA PRO A 111 -2.84 17.61 -6.14
C PRO A 111 -1.43 18.08 -6.51
N PHE A 112 -0.72 17.21 -7.24
CA PHE A 112 0.35 17.44 -8.22
C PHE A 112 1.46 18.46 -7.89
N ASP A 113 2.67 17.96 -7.60
CA ASP A 113 3.92 18.73 -7.72
C ASP A 113 4.71 18.26 -8.95
N LYS A 114 5.48 19.20 -9.49
CA LYS A 114 6.08 19.25 -10.83
C LYS A 114 7.55 18.82 -10.80
N ASN A 115 8.04 18.34 -9.65
CA ASN A 115 9.47 18.23 -9.35
C ASN A 115 9.93 16.84 -8.88
N GLY A 116 9.08 15.80 -8.99
CA GLY A 116 9.46 14.42 -8.67
C GLY A 116 8.80 13.40 -9.61
N PRO A 117 9.50 12.34 -10.04
CA PRO A 117 9.00 11.40 -11.05
C PRO A 117 7.92 10.41 -10.56
N LEU A 118 7.53 10.47 -9.28
CA LEU A 118 6.61 9.52 -8.66
C LEU A 118 5.61 10.26 -7.76
N ILE A 119 4.33 10.14 -8.11
CA ILE A 119 3.22 10.55 -7.25
C ILE A 119 2.59 9.27 -6.71
N ALA A 120 2.58 9.14 -5.38
CA ALA A 120 1.81 8.14 -4.68
C ALA A 120 0.62 8.83 -4.01
N THR A 121 -0.59 8.41 -4.36
CA THR A 121 -1.81 8.83 -3.67
C THR A 121 -2.28 7.66 -2.82
N VAL A 122 -2.24 7.83 -1.50
CA VAL A 122 -2.72 6.82 -0.56
C VAL A 122 -4.14 7.18 -0.11
N TYR A 123 -5.09 6.28 -0.37
CA TYR A 123 -6.45 6.37 0.13
C TYR A 123 -6.59 5.41 1.31
N ILE A 124 -6.82 5.97 2.48
CA ILE A 124 -7.00 5.18 3.69
C ILE A 124 -8.49 5.17 4.01
N SER A 125 -9.11 3.99 3.93
CA SER A 125 -10.49 3.78 4.37
C SER A 125 -10.50 3.28 5.81
N LYS A 126 -11.33 3.91 6.63
CA LYS A 126 -11.49 3.63 8.06
C LYS A 126 -12.62 2.65 8.32
#